data_AF-A0AAX4MJW3-F1
#
_entry.id   AF-A0AAX4MJW3-F1
#
_cell.length_a   1.000
_cell.length_b   1.000
_cell.length_c   1.000
_cell.angle_alpha   90.00
_cell.angle_beta   90.00
_cell.angle_gamma   90.00
#
_symmetry.space_group_name_H-M   'P 1'
#
loop_
_entity.id
_entity.type
_entity.pdbx_description
1 polymer ?
#
loop_
_entity_poly.entity_id
_entity_poly.type
_entity_poly.pdbx_seq_one_letter_code
_entity_poly.pdbx_strand_id
1 'polypeptide(L)'
;MLGELAPEYHVFRKIGARFLSSFAFEGGRAVQPLLAAIAVFGGIGGDRRKPLPADVPLGHLERRWSRYVFTDNSIDRSYYELATYFILANALASGGVWGTLSHIKRPAIRRRRGGLLSRFSAEQR
;
A
#
# COMPACT_ATOMS: atom_id res chain seq x y z
N MET A 1 6.88 3.38 21.88
CA MET A 1 8.08 3.34 20.99
C MET A 1 7.78 3.78 19.57
N LEU A 2 6.89 3.16 18.77
CA LEU A 2 6.57 3.70 17.43
C LEU A 2 5.88 5.09 17.45
N GLY A 3 5.25 5.46 18.57
CA GLY A 3 4.64 6.79 18.74
C GLY A 3 5.63 7.96 18.67
N GLU A 4 6.90 7.74 19.03
CA GLU A 4 7.96 8.76 18.92
C GLU A 4 8.43 8.97 17.47
N LEU A 5 8.20 7.98 16.60
CA LEU A 5 8.56 7.98 15.18
C LEU A 5 7.35 8.19 14.27
N ALA A 6 6.25 8.75 14.80
CA ALA A 6 5.02 8.90 14.04
C ALA A 6 5.19 9.74 12.74
N PRO A 7 5.98 10.83 12.72
CA PRO A 7 6.27 11.56 11.48
C PRO A 7 7.05 10.73 10.46
N GLU A 8 8.11 10.04 10.88
CA GLU A 8 8.98 9.22 10.05
C GLU A 8 8.21 8.03 9.49
N TYR A 9 7.40 7.37 10.32
CA TYR A 9 6.53 6.28 9.91
C TYR A 9 5.49 6.74 8.87
N HIS A 10 4.97 7.96 8.99
CA HIS A 10 4.07 8.52 7.98
C HIS A 10 4.78 8.70 6.61
N VAL A 11 6.04 9.14 6.61
CA VAL A 11 6.85 9.23 5.39
C VAL A 11 7.12 7.83 4.82
N PHE A 12 7.56 6.90 5.67
CA PHE A 12 7.79 5.50 5.32
C PHE A 12 6.58 4.87 4.63
N ARG A 13 5.38 5.03 5.21
CA ARG A 13 4.15 4.46 4.63
C ARG A 13 3.85 4.99 3.23
N LYS A 14 4.04 6.29 2.98
CA LYS A 14 3.81 6.88 1.65
C LYS A 14 4.82 6.39 0.62
N ILE A 15 6.09 6.33 1.01
CA ILE A 15 7.16 5.84 0.13
C ILE A 15 6.97 4.36 -0.16
N GLY A 16 6.70 3.56 0.88
CA GLY A 16 6.42 2.14 0.77
C GLY A 16 5.23 1.86 -0.17
N ALA A 17 4.10 2.54 0.02
CA ALA A 17 2.94 2.35 -0.85
C ALA A 17 3.26 2.68 -2.31
N ARG A 18 4.03 3.75 -2.56
CA ARG A 18 4.48 4.10 -3.91
C ARG A 18 5.41 3.04 -4.48
N PHE A 19 6.35 2.54 -3.68
CA PHE A 19 7.23 1.44 -4.05
C PHE A 19 6.40 0.22 -4.46
N LEU A 20 5.45 -0.21 -3.62
CA LEU A 20 4.59 -1.36 -3.93
C LEU A 20 3.80 -1.17 -5.23
N SER A 21 3.27 0.04 -5.46
CA SER A 21 2.53 0.35 -6.69
C SER A 21 3.39 0.46 -7.96
N SER A 22 4.72 0.53 -7.81
CA SER A 22 5.64 0.71 -8.95
C SER A 22 6.05 -0.62 -9.58
N PHE A 23 5.86 -1.75 -8.89
CA PHE A 23 6.26 -3.07 -9.35
C PHE A 23 5.07 -4.02 -9.41
N ALA A 24 5.06 -4.88 -10.42
CA ALA A 24 4.27 -6.10 -10.40
C ALA A 24 5.13 -7.20 -9.76
N PHE A 25 4.80 -7.56 -8.51
CA PHE A 25 5.53 -8.60 -7.78
C PHE A 25 4.98 -9.98 -8.07
N GLU A 26 5.88 -10.92 -8.27
CA GLU A 26 5.62 -12.33 -8.53
C GLU A 26 6.55 -13.20 -7.69
N GLY A 27 6.18 -14.46 -7.50
CA GLY A 27 6.94 -15.39 -6.67
C GLY A 27 6.30 -16.77 -6.59
N GLY A 28 7.04 -17.73 -6.03
CA GLY A 28 6.57 -19.11 -5.87
C GLY A 28 5.41 -19.27 -4.88
N ARG A 29 4.95 -20.52 -4.68
CA ARG A 29 3.80 -20.82 -3.78
C ARG A 29 4.04 -20.39 -2.33
N ALA A 30 5.26 -20.51 -1.83
CA ALA A 30 5.61 -20.21 -0.44
C ALA A 30 5.44 -18.72 -0.08
N VAL A 31 5.57 -17.81 -1.06
CA VAL A 31 5.48 -16.36 -0.84
C VAL A 31 4.11 -15.78 -1.17
N GLN A 32 3.14 -16.61 -1.57
CA GLN A 32 1.78 -16.14 -1.89
C GLN A 32 1.09 -15.37 -0.74
N PRO A 33 1.23 -15.78 0.54
CA PRO A 33 0.69 -14.98 1.65
C PRO A 33 1.29 -13.57 1.72
N LEU A 34 2.58 -13.43 1.40
CA LEU A 34 3.27 -12.14 1.36
C LEU A 34 2.77 -11.29 0.18
N LEU A 35 2.63 -11.89 -1.00
CA LEU A 35 2.10 -11.20 -2.19
C LEU A 35 0.67 -10.69 -1.95
N ALA A 36 -0.17 -11.47 -1.27
CA ALA A 36 -1.51 -11.04 -0.88
C ALA A 36 -1.46 -9.84 0.09
N ALA A 37 -0.57 -9.86 1.08
CA ALA A 37 -0.42 -8.76 2.04
C ALA A 37 0.04 -7.46 1.37
N ILE A 38 1.03 -7.51 0.47
CA ILE A 38 1.52 -6.31 -0.21
C ILE A 38 0.50 -5.76 -1.22
N ALA A 39 -0.36 -6.61 -1.80
CA ALA A 39 -1.47 -6.17 -2.66
C ALA A 39 -2.49 -5.32 -1.88
N VAL A 40 -2.78 -5.70 -0.62
CA VAL A 40 -3.63 -4.90 0.28
C VAL A 40 -3.04 -3.50 0.50
N PHE A 41 -1.73 -3.42 0.80
CA PHE A 41 -1.07 -2.13 1.00
C PHE A 41 -1.03 -1.27 -0.28
N GLY A 42 -0.77 -1.89 -1.43
CA GLY A 42 -0.84 -1.23 -2.73
C GLY A 42 -2.23 -0.62 -3.00
N GLY A 43 -3.31 -1.36 -2.69
CA GLY A 43 -4.68 -0.88 -2.83
C GLY A 43 -5.07 0.25 -1.86
N ILE A 44 -4.54 0.23 -0.63
CA ILE A 44 -4.74 1.31 0.34
C ILE A 44 -3.98 2.58 -0.08
N GLY A 45 -2.82 2.44 -0.73
CA GLY A 45 -2.07 3.56 -1.30
C GLY A 45 -1.42 4.47 -0.26
N GLY A 46 -1.14 3.94 0.94
CA GLY A 46 -0.53 4.69 2.03
C GLY A 46 -1.46 5.71 2.72
N ASP A 47 -2.76 5.66 2.44
CA ASP A 47 -3.77 6.45 3.14
C ASP A 47 -3.98 5.92 4.57
N ARG A 48 -3.77 6.78 5.57
CA ARG A 48 -4.01 6.41 6.99
C ARG A 48 -5.48 6.24 7.29
N ARG A 49 -6.35 6.97 6.60
CA ARG A 49 -7.79 7.01 6.87
C ARG A 49 -8.48 5.72 6.46
N LYS A 50 -7.93 5.01 5.45
CA LYS A 50 -8.38 3.68 5.07
C LYS A 50 -7.87 2.65 6.08
N PRO A 51 -8.74 1.95 6.83
CA PRO A 51 -8.32 0.91 7.76
C PRO A 51 -7.77 -0.31 7.01
N LEU A 52 -7.10 -1.22 7.74
CA LEU A 52 -6.83 -2.55 7.20
C LEU A 52 -8.16 -3.32 7.05
N PRO A 53 -8.30 -4.18 6.02
CA PRO A 53 -9.38 -5.16 5.97
C PRO A 53 -9.39 -6.04 7.22
N ALA A 54 -10.58 -6.50 7.64
CA ALA A 54 -10.72 -7.37 8.80
C ALA A 54 -10.05 -8.74 8.61
N ASP A 55 -9.96 -9.18 7.35
CA ASP A 55 -9.40 -10.45 6.88
C ASP A 55 -7.99 -10.27 6.29
N VAL A 56 -7.17 -9.43 6.92
CA VAL A 56 -5.82 -9.15 6.42
C VAL A 56 -4.96 -10.44 6.41
N PRO A 57 -4.16 -10.70 5.34
CA PRO A 57 -3.34 -11.91 5.28
C PRO A 57 -2.28 -11.95 6.40
N LEU A 58 -2.21 -13.06 7.15
CA LEU A 58 -1.25 -13.23 8.25
C LEU A 58 -0.20 -14.31 7.98
N GLY A 59 -0.37 -15.11 6.94
CA GLY A 59 0.42 -16.33 6.70
C GLY A 59 1.90 -16.10 6.38
N HIS A 60 2.31 -14.87 6.04
CA HIS A 60 3.73 -14.53 5.84
C HIS A 60 4.43 -14.12 7.13
N LEU A 61 3.70 -13.83 8.20
CA LEU A 61 4.29 -13.30 9.42
C LEU A 61 5.15 -14.34 10.13
N GLU A 62 6.39 -13.98 10.38
CA GLU A 62 7.29 -14.78 11.20
C GLU A 62 6.97 -14.61 12.69
N ARG A 63 7.21 -15.68 13.47
CA ARG A 63 6.92 -15.72 14.92
C ARG A 63 7.53 -14.57 15.72
N ARG A 64 8.68 -14.04 15.32
CA ARG A 64 9.33 -12.90 15.98
C ARG A 64 8.51 -11.61 15.91
N TRP A 65 7.70 -11.44 14.87
CA TRP A 65 6.86 -10.27 14.66
C TRP A 65 5.51 -10.38 15.37
N SER A 66 5.02 -11.60 15.61
CA SER A 66 3.70 -11.87 16.19
C SER A 66 3.45 -11.08 17.48
N ARG A 67 4.44 -10.99 18.38
CA ARG A 67 4.35 -10.24 19.65
C ARG A 67 4.16 -8.73 19.51
N TYR A 68 4.44 -8.16 18.34
CA TYR A 68 4.29 -6.72 18.07
C TYR A 68 3.09 -6.44 17.18
N VAL A 69 2.76 -7.39 16.29
CA VAL A 69 1.64 -7.28 15.34
C VAL A 69 0.31 -7.53 16.04
N PHE A 70 0.24 -8.55 16.89
CA PHE A 70 -0.98 -8.88 17.62
C PHE A 70 -1.02 -8.15 18.94
N THR A 71 -2.09 -7.40 19.17
CA THR A 71 -2.49 -6.82 20.45
C THR A 71 -3.72 -7.57 20.95
N ASP A 72 -4.11 -7.38 22.23
CA ASP A 72 -5.15 -8.18 22.91
C ASP A 72 -6.41 -8.43 22.07
N ASN A 73 -6.86 -7.44 21.30
CA ASN A 73 -8.07 -7.56 20.47
C ASN A 73 -7.92 -7.01 19.05
N SER A 74 -6.70 -6.69 18.59
CA SER A 74 -6.52 -6.07 17.28
C SER A 74 -5.13 -6.30 16.68
N ILE A 75 -4.99 -5.97 15.40
CA ILE A 75 -3.71 -5.95 14.71
C ILE A 75 -3.16 -4.52 14.74
N ASP A 76 -1.96 -4.33 15.28
CA ASP A 76 -1.24 -3.07 15.12
C ASP A 76 -0.79 -2.95 13.66
N ARG A 77 -1.46 -2.05 12.93
CA ARG A 77 -1.19 -1.78 11.52
C ARG A 77 0.27 -1.41 11.25
N SER A 78 0.89 -0.65 12.14
CA SER A 78 2.23 -0.13 11.93
C SER A 78 3.26 -1.25 12.01
N TYR A 79 3.15 -2.11 13.02
CA TYR A 79 3.99 -3.29 13.13
C TYR A 79 3.70 -4.31 12.04
N TYR A 80 2.44 -4.50 11.66
CA TYR A 80 2.06 -5.39 10.56
C TYR A 80 2.69 -4.95 9.22
N GLU A 81 2.61 -3.65 8.92
CA GLU A 81 3.20 -3.06 7.73
C GLU A 81 4.73 -3.18 7.74
N LEU A 82 5.37 -2.80 8.85
CA LEU A 82 6.82 -2.89 9.00
C LEU A 82 7.32 -4.35 8.85
N ALA A 83 6.65 -5.30 9.50
CA ALA A 83 6.95 -6.72 9.38
C ALA A 83 6.85 -7.17 7.92
N THR A 84 5.80 -6.77 7.22
CA THR A 84 5.58 -7.14 5.82
C THR A 84 6.68 -6.60 4.90
N TYR A 85 7.08 -5.32 5.04
CA TYR A 85 8.19 -4.78 4.25
C TYR A 85 9.52 -5.46 4.58
N PHE A 86 9.76 -5.78 5.85
CA PHE A 86 10.96 -6.50 6.26
C PHE A 86 11.01 -7.91 5.63
N ILE A 87 9.90 -8.65 5.65
CA ILE A 87 9.80 -9.98 5.02
C ILE A 87 9.92 -9.86 3.50
N LEU A 88 9.34 -8.83 2.89
CA LEU A 88 9.50 -8.54 1.46
C LEU A 88 10.96 -8.28 1.08
N ALA A 89 11.69 -7.48 1.86
CA ALA A 89 13.09 -7.21 1.61
C ALA A 89 13.93 -8.51 1.63
N ASN A 90 13.67 -9.39 2.60
CA ASN A 90 14.35 -10.69 2.66
C ASN A 90 13.98 -11.59 1.48
N ALA A 91 12.71 -11.61 1.07
CA ALA A 91 12.25 -12.41 -0.06
C ALA A 91 12.82 -11.91 -1.40
N LEU A 92 12.98 -10.60 -1.56
CA LEU A 92 13.67 -10.01 -2.71
C LEU A 92 15.16 -10.37 -2.71
N ALA A 93 15.82 -10.28 -1.54
CA ALA A 93 17.24 -10.59 -1.41
C ALA A 93 17.55 -12.09 -1.66
N SER A 94 16.65 -12.99 -1.28
CA SER A 94 16.78 -14.43 -1.53
C SER A 94 16.32 -14.87 -2.91
N GLY A 95 15.70 -13.98 -3.69
CA GLY A 95 15.09 -14.31 -4.99
C GLY A 95 13.77 -15.08 -4.89
N GLY A 96 13.18 -15.22 -3.70
CA GLY A 96 11.87 -15.83 -3.51
C GLY A 96 10.71 -15.00 -4.08
N VAL A 97 10.91 -13.68 -4.18
CA VAL A 97 10.04 -12.73 -4.89
C VAL A 97 10.88 -11.97 -5.92
N TRP A 98 10.31 -11.70 -7.07
CA TRP A 98 10.86 -10.77 -8.06
C TRP A 98 9.78 -9.77 -8.47
N GLY A 99 10.20 -8.59 -8.92
CA GLY A 99 9.30 -7.54 -9.37
C GLY A 99 9.72 -7.04 -10.74
N THR A 100 8.77 -6.91 -11.65
CA THR A 100 8.97 -6.18 -12.90
C THR A 100 8.45 -4.78 -12.72
N LEU A 101 9.19 -3.78 -13.19
CA LEU A 101 8.74 -2.39 -13.14
C LEU A 101 7.42 -2.29 -13.90
N SER A 102 6.34 -2.00 -13.19
CA SER A 102 5.05 -1.82 -13.84
C SER A 102 5.16 -0.57 -14.71
N HIS A 103 4.92 -0.71 -16.02
CA HIS A 103 4.68 0.46 -16.86
C HIS A 103 3.38 1.07 -16.36
N ILE A 104 3.47 1.99 -15.40
CA ILE A 104 2.31 2.63 -14.79
C ILE A 104 1.43 3.16 -15.92
N LYS A 105 0.29 2.50 -16.16
CA LYS A 105 -0.81 3.13 -16.91
C LYS A 105 -1.25 4.28 -16.02
N ARG A 106 -0.79 5.48 -16.38
CA ARG A 106 -1.26 6.73 -15.76
C ARG A 106 -2.78 6.64 -15.66
N PRO A 107 -3.38 6.83 -14.47
CA PRO A 107 -4.83 6.90 -14.40
C PRO A 107 -5.24 7.97 -15.39
N ALA A 108 -6.08 7.59 -16.36
CA ALA A 108 -6.62 8.53 -17.33
C ALA A 108 -7.32 9.61 -16.50
N ILE A 109 -6.68 10.77 -16.39
CA ILE A 109 -7.31 11.95 -15.81
C ILE A 109 -8.52 12.19 -16.68
N ARG A 110 -9.70 11.79 -16.20
CA ARG A 110 -10.97 12.09 -16.84
C ARG A 110 -11.11 13.60 -16.77
N ARG A 111 -10.55 14.32 -17.76
CA ARG A 111 -10.87 15.72 -17.99
C ARG A 111 -12.39 15.76 -18.12
N ARG A 112 -13.07 16.30 -17.11
CA ARG A 112 -14.44 16.78 -17.28
C ARG A 112 -14.38 17.84 -18.39
N ARG A 113 -14.59 17.42 -19.64
CA ARG A 113 -15.16 18.31 -20.66
C ARG A 113 -16.64 18.39 -20.32
N GLY A 114 -16.99 19.36 -19.48
CA GLY A 114 -18.36 19.75 -19.19
C GLY A 114 -18.38 21.27 -19.21
N GLY A 115 -19.03 21.83 -20.24
CA GLY A 115 -18.88 23.20 -20.69
C GLY A 115 -19.28 24.26 -19.67
N LEU A 116 -18.50 25.32 -19.67
CA LEU A 116 -18.83 26.59 -19.02
C LEU A 116 -18.61 27.72 -20.03
N LEU A 117 -19.30 27.70 -21.19
CA LEU A 117 -19.40 28.86 -22.08
C LEU A 117 -20.71 28.78 -22.89
N SER A 118 -21.85 28.81 -22.20
CA SER A 118 -23.16 29.08 -22.81
C SER A 118 -24.08 29.75 -21.79
N ARG A 119 -23.58 30.80 -21.13
CA ARG A 119 -24.40 31.78 -20.39
C ARG A 119 -23.80 33.17 -20.58
N PHE A 120 -23.77 33.62 -21.83
CA PHE A 120 -23.73 35.03 -22.20
C PHE A 120 -24.55 35.16 -23.47
N SER A 121 -25.86 34.96 -23.31
CA SER A 121 -26.85 35.47 -24.25
C SER A 121 -27.43 36.73 -23.59
N ALA A 122 -27.58 37.78 -24.40
CA ALA A 122 -28.54 38.84 -24.19
C ALA A 122 -28.30 39.77 -22.99
N GLU A 123 -27.27 40.62 -23.05
CA GLU A 123 -27.34 41.95 -22.44
C GLU A 123 -26.31 42.89 -23.06
N GLN A 124 -26.53 43.33 -24.29
CA GLN A 124 -26.13 44.64 -24.82
C GLN A 124 -26.93 44.86 -26.11
N ARG A 125 -28.09 45.47 -25.92
CA ARG A 125 -28.90 46.11 -26.95
C ARG A 125 -28.67 47.61 -26.81
#